data_AF-A0A7S1DAB2-F1
#
_entry.id   AF-A0A7S1DAB2-F1
#
_cell.length_a   1.000
_cell.length_b   1.000
_cell.length_c   1.000
_cell.angle_alpha   90.00
_cell.angle_beta   90.00
_cell.angle_gamma   90.00
#
_symmetry.space_group_name_H-M   'P 1'
#
loop_
_entity.id
_entity.type
_entity.pdbx_description
1 polymer ?
#
loop_
_entity_poly.entity_id
_entity_poly.type
_entity_poly.pdbx_seq_one_letter_code
_entity_poly.pdbx_strand_id
1 'polypeptide(L)'
;HKSNFPKKFYTRDFAMATLALVQECLLALKDRTGSSLPAINKWIESEKKTTIKKHVMRTALKRGLETGVLIQVKASYKLSPEAKKAAPKQAAPKKKAPASKKTTTT
;
A
#
# COMPACT_ATOMS: atom_id res chain seq x y z
N HIS A 1 -0.99 13.44 -36.90
CA HIS A 1 -0.52 13.29 -35.50
C HIS A 1 -1.68 12.86 -34.63
N LYS A 2 -1.67 11.61 -34.13
CA LYS A 2 -2.75 11.05 -33.30
C LYS A 2 -2.46 11.40 -31.85
N SER A 3 -3.20 12.36 -31.31
CA SER A 3 -3.10 12.88 -29.95
C SER A 3 -3.49 11.78 -28.96
N ASN A 4 -2.50 11.03 -28.50
CA ASN A 4 -2.62 10.04 -27.44
C ASN A 4 -2.61 10.76 -26.08
N PHE A 5 -3.69 11.46 -25.75
CA PHE A 5 -3.88 12.01 -24.42
C PHE A 5 -4.09 10.84 -23.44
N PRO A 6 -3.21 10.66 -22.43
CA PRO A 6 -3.33 9.56 -21.49
C PRO A 6 -4.57 9.78 -20.61
N LYS A 7 -5.35 8.71 -20.41
CA LYS A 7 -6.59 8.62 -19.60
C LYS A 7 -6.37 8.87 -18.09
N LYS A 8 -5.50 9.81 -17.70
CA LYS A 8 -5.07 10.09 -16.31
C LYS A 8 -6.07 10.93 -15.50
N PHE A 9 -7.22 11.30 -16.08
CA PHE A 9 -8.20 12.18 -15.43
C PHE A 9 -9.54 11.52 -15.08
N TYR A 10 -9.63 10.18 -15.07
CA TYR A 10 -10.84 9.49 -14.66
C TYR A 10 -10.58 8.48 -13.54
N THR A 11 -10.57 8.97 -12.31
CA THR A 11 -11.30 8.35 -11.19
C THR A 11 -11.38 9.35 -10.04
N ARG A 12 -12.60 9.76 -9.71
CA ARG A 12 -13.02 10.55 -8.55
C ARG A 12 -12.26 10.12 -7.28
N ASP A 13 -11.28 10.93 -6.91
CA ASP A 13 -10.66 11.30 -5.61
C ASP A 13 -10.58 10.32 -4.40
N PHE A 14 -11.30 9.21 -4.35
CA PHE A 14 -11.31 8.34 -3.16
C PHE A 14 -10.00 7.57 -2.94
N ALA A 15 -9.28 7.23 -4.02
CA ALA A 15 -8.02 6.50 -3.91
C ALA A 15 -6.87 7.39 -3.40
N MET A 16 -6.86 8.67 -3.76
CA MET A 16 -5.89 9.64 -3.24
C MET A 16 -6.19 9.96 -1.77
N ALA A 17 -7.46 10.18 -1.43
CA ALA A 17 -7.88 10.35 -0.04
C ALA A 17 -7.50 9.14 0.84
N THR A 18 -7.71 7.92 0.33
CA THR A 18 -7.31 6.69 1.03
C THR A 18 -5.80 6.62 1.25
N LEU A 19 -4.99 7.04 0.26
CA LEU A 19 -3.53 7.06 0.38
C LEU A 19 -3.08 8.02 1.48
N ALA A 20 -3.67 9.22 1.55
CA ALA A 20 -3.38 10.18 2.62
C ALA A 20 -3.68 9.60 4.02
N LEU A 21 -4.79 8.88 4.18
CA LEU A 21 -5.12 8.18 5.43
C LEU A 21 -4.11 7.08 5.78
N VAL A 22 -3.60 6.36 4.79
CA VAL A 22 -2.52 5.39 5.01
C VAL A 22 -1.24 6.09 5.49
N GLN A 23 -0.90 7.25 4.93
CA GLN A 23 0.28 8.01 5.36
C GLN A 23 0.11 8.51 6.80
N GLU A 24 -1.06 9.06 7.14
CA GLU A 24 -1.39 9.51 8.50
C GLU A 24 -1.28 8.36 9.50
N CYS A 25 -1.85 7.19 9.18
CA CYS A 25 -1.74 5.97 9.97
C CYS A 25 -0.28 5.57 10.23
N LEU A 26 0.55 5.55 9.17
CA LEU A 26 1.96 5.20 9.27
C LEU A 26 2.77 6.22 10.09
N LEU A 27 2.41 7.50 10.04
CA LEU A 27 3.00 8.56 10.85
C LEU A 27 2.57 8.49 12.32
N ALA A 28 1.33 8.10 12.58
CA ALA A 28 0.78 7.94 13.93
C ALA A 28 1.37 6.71 14.64
N LEU A 29 1.39 5.57 13.96
CA LEU A 29 1.83 4.30 14.55
C LEU A 29 3.36 4.17 14.61
N LYS A 30 4.12 4.88 13.76
CA LYS A 30 5.60 4.85 13.71
C LYS A 30 6.21 3.44 13.82
N ASP A 31 5.51 2.45 13.26
CA ASP A 31 5.93 1.06 13.37
C ASP A 31 7.26 0.84 12.65
N ARG A 32 8.27 0.34 13.38
CA ARG A 32 9.61 0.06 12.84
C ARG A 32 9.55 -0.91 11.65
N THR A 33 8.57 -1.81 11.62
CA THR A 33 8.33 -2.80 10.57
C THR A 33 7.29 -2.37 9.53
N GLY A 34 6.60 -1.26 9.78
CA GLY A 34 5.48 -0.78 8.98
C GLY A 34 4.16 -1.42 9.34
N SER A 35 3.07 -0.91 8.76
CA SER A 35 1.73 -1.38 9.06
C SER A 35 1.19 -2.26 7.93
N SER A 36 0.56 -3.37 8.30
CA SER A 36 -0.10 -4.27 7.35
C SER A 36 -1.48 -3.73 6.95
N LEU A 37 -2.03 -4.22 5.84
CA LEU A 37 -3.37 -3.84 5.37
C LEU A 37 -4.47 -3.96 6.46
N PRO A 38 -4.58 -5.06 7.23
CA PRO A 38 -5.58 -5.14 8.30
C PRO A 38 -5.34 -4.14 9.42
N ALA A 39 -4.08 -3.84 9.77
CA ALA A 39 -3.76 -2.83 10.77
C ALA A 39 -4.17 -1.43 10.32
N ILE A 40 -3.89 -1.08 9.06
CA ILE A 40 -4.29 0.19 8.45
C ILE A 40 -5.82 0.31 8.41
N ASN A 41 -6.54 -0.73 7.97
CA ASN A 41 -8.00 -0.72 7.95
C ASN A 41 -8.58 -0.51 9.35
N LYS A 42 -8.10 -1.26 10.34
CA LYS A 42 -8.57 -1.14 11.72
C LYS A 42 -8.32 0.27 12.29
N TRP A 43 -7.16 0.86 11.98
CA TRP A 43 -6.85 2.23 12.40
C TRP A 43 -7.79 3.24 11.74
N ILE A 44 -8.05 3.14 10.43
CA ILE A 44 -8.96 4.05 9.72
C ILE A 44 -10.41 3.90 10.22
N GLU A 45 -10.86 2.68 10.48
CA GLU A 45 -12.19 2.41 11.04
C GLU A 45 -12.32 2.98 12.46
N SER A 46 -11.26 2.92 13.27
CA SER A 46 -11.25 3.46 14.62
C SER A 46 -11.17 4.99 14.66
N GLU A 47 -10.23 5.57 13.90
CA GLU A 47 -9.88 6.99 13.97
C GLU A 47 -10.81 7.85 13.11
N LYS A 48 -11.04 7.45 11.85
CA LYS A 48 -11.83 8.21 10.88
C LYS A 48 -13.27 7.73 10.78
N LYS A 49 -13.65 6.69 11.54
CA LYS A 49 -14.97 6.05 11.50
C LYS A 49 -15.46 5.77 10.07
N THR A 50 -14.50 5.51 9.17
CA THR A 50 -14.74 5.41 7.73
C THR A 50 -14.42 4.00 7.27
N THR A 51 -15.43 3.32 6.73
CA THR A 51 -15.25 2.00 6.15
C THR A 51 -14.75 2.11 4.72
N ILE A 52 -13.47 1.82 4.50
CA ILE A 52 -12.90 1.79 3.15
C ILE A 52 -13.09 0.41 2.53
N LYS A 53 -13.70 0.38 1.34
CA LYS A 53 -13.88 -0.86 0.59
C LYS A 53 -12.51 -1.47 0.25
N LYS A 54 -12.39 -2.79 0.43
CA LYS A 54 -11.12 -3.53 0.23
C LYS A 54 -10.45 -3.28 -1.13
N HIS A 55 -11.23 -3.13 -2.20
CA HIS A 55 -10.69 -2.86 -3.54
C HIS A 55 -10.11 -1.44 -3.68
N VAL A 56 -10.69 -0.44 -3.01
CA VAL A 56 -10.16 0.94 -2.97
C VAL A 56 -8.83 0.95 -2.24
N MET A 57 -8.77 0.30 -1.06
CA MET A 57 -7.54 0.18 -0.28
C MET A 57 -6.41 -0.50 -1.05
N ARG A 58 -6.69 -1.63 -1.71
CA ARG A 58 -5.70 -2.33 -2.54
C ARG A 58 -5.22 -1.47 -3.71
N THR A 59 -6.11 -0.67 -4.30
CA THR A 59 -5.75 0.24 -5.40
C THR A 59 -4.87 1.37 -4.89
N ALA A 60 -5.21 1.99 -3.75
CA ALA A 60 -4.41 3.04 -3.13
C ALA A 60 -3.00 2.56 -2.77
N LEU A 61 -2.88 1.38 -2.15
CA LEU A 61 -1.58 0.77 -1.83
C LEU A 61 -0.76 0.48 -3.08
N LYS A 62 -1.35 -0.12 -4.11
CA LYS A 62 -0.66 -0.36 -5.39
C LYS A 62 -0.16 0.95 -6.00
N ARG A 63 -0.99 1.99 -6.02
CA ARG A 63 -0.58 3.31 -6.51
C ARG A 63 0.55 3.89 -5.69
N GLY A 64 0.49 3.81 -4.35
CA GLY A 64 1.56 4.29 -3.47
C GLY A 64 2.89 3.55 -3.68
N LEU A 65 2.85 2.27 -4.04
CA LEU A 65 4.03 1.50 -4.43
C LEU A 65 4.56 1.91 -5.82
N GLU A 66 3.65 2.10 -6.79
CA GLU A 66 4.01 2.54 -8.15
C GLU A 66 4.59 3.95 -8.18
N THR A 67 4.09 4.86 -7.34
CA THR A 67 4.59 6.24 -7.21
C THR A 67 5.83 6.33 -6.33
N GLY A 68 6.23 5.25 -5.66
CA GLY A 68 7.37 5.23 -4.76
C GLY A 68 7.14 5.98 -3.44
N VAL A 69 5.88 6.30 -3.10
CA VAL A 69 5.49 6.94 -1.83
C VAL A 69 5.47 5.93 -0.68
N LEU A 70 5.17 4.67 -0.99
CA LEU A 70 5.17 3.55 -0.05
C LEU A 70 6.18 2.48 -0.48
N ILE A 71 6.72 1.75 0.49
CA ILE A 71 7.56 0.57 0.28
C ILE A 71 6.88 -0.64 0.92
N GLN A 72 6.83 -1.75 0.18
CA GLN A 72 6.35 -3.01 0.72
C GLN A 72 7.49 -3.75 1.44
N VAL A 73 7.32 -4.02 2.72
CA VAL A 73 8.22 -4.82 3.55
C VAL A 73 7.49 -6.12 3.90
N LYS A 74 7.69 -7.16 3.08
CA LYS A 74 7.01 -8.46 3.19
C LYS A 74 5.48 -8.31 3.10
N ALA A 75 4.77 -8.30 4.22
CA ALA A 75 3.31 -8.16 4.29
C ALA A 75 2.87 -6.79 4.87
N SER A 76 3.84 -5.95 5.21
CA SER A 76 3.64 -4.61 5.76
C SER A 76 4.02 -3.54 4.74
N TYR A 77 3.52 -2.33 4.95
CA TYR A 77 3.82 -1.15 4.15
C TYR A 77 4.47 -0.09 5.03
N LYS A 78 5.48 0.59 4.49
CA LYS A 78 6.16 1.72 5.14
C LYS A 78 6.12 2.94 4.23
N LEU A 79 6.21 4.12 4.82
CA LEU A 79 6.50 5.34 4.08
C LEU A 79 7.89 5.22 3.46
N SER A 80 7.99 5.53 2.18
CA SER A 80 9.25 5.50 1.46
C SER A 80 10.16 6.63 1.96
N PRO A 81 11.40 6.34 2.40
CA PRO A 81 12.39 7.39 2.61
C PRO A 81 12.86 8.01 1.29
N GLU A 82 12.70 7.31 0.16
CA GLU A 82 13.07 7.77 -1.18
C GLU A 82 12.08 8.80 -1.76
N ALA A 83 10.90 8.96 -1.18
CA ALA A 83 10.07 10.13 -1.49
C ALA A 83 10.77 11.46 -1.10
N LYS A 84 11.79 11.42 -0.23
CA LYS A 84 12.67 12.56 0.08
C LYS A 84 13.99 12.58 -0.72
N LYS A 85 14.34 11.52 -1.43
CA LYS A 85 15.54 11.45 -2.29
C LYS A 85 15.19 10.64 -3.53
N ALA A 86 14.96 11.35 -4.63
CA ALA A 86 14.64 10.83 -5.95
C ALA A 86 15.17 9.41 -6.25
N ALA A 87 14.22 8.54 -6.66
CA ALA A 87 14.34 7.22 -7.30
C ALA A 87 15.72 6.52 -7.31
N PRO A 88 15.78 5.22 -6.94
CA PRO A 88 15.80 4.21 -8.00
C PRO A 88 15.21 2.81 -7.68
N LYS A 89 14.82 2.18 -8.80
CA LYS A 89 14.82 0.73 -9.11
C LYS A 89 13.77 -0.19 -8.46
N GLN A 90 12.80 -0.50 -9.33
CA GLN A 90 11.99 -1.72 -9.40
C GLN A 90 12.65 -2.94 -8.72
N ALA A 91 12.11 -3.34 -7.56
CA ALA A 91 12.33 -4.67 -7.01
C ALA A 91 11.13 -5.55 -7.41
N ALA A 92 11.37 -6.44 -8.37
CA ALA A 92 10.41 -7.42 -8.84
C ALA A 92 9.87 -8.30 -7.69
N PRO A 93 8.57 -8.67 -7.70
CA PRO A 93 8.00 -9.49 -6.64
C PRO A 93 8.57 -10.90 -6.71
N LYS A 94 9.41 -11.25 -5.72
CA LYS A 94 9.82 -12.63 -5.47
C LYS A 94 8.57 -13.45 -5.15
N LYS A 95 8.16 -14.31 -6.09
CA LYS A 95 7.23 -15.44 -5.87
C LYS A 95 7.66 -16.16 -4.59
N LYS A 96 6.82 -16.14 -3.55
CA LYS A 96 6.96 -17.06 -2.42
C LYS A 96 6.19 -18.33 -2.73
N ALA A 97 6.93 -19.43 -2.72
CA ALA A 97 6.48 -20.79 -2.92
C ALA A 97 5.34 -21.20 -1.96
N PRO A 98 4.48 -22.16 -2.34
CA PRO A 98 3.53 -22.76 -1.42
C PRO A 98 4.29 -23.61 -0.40
N ALA A 99 4.27 -23.20 0.87
CA ALA A 99 4.67 -24.06 1.98
C ALA A 99 3.57 -25.12 2.18
N SER A 100 3.70 -26.25 1.47
CA SER A 100 2.98 -27.48 1.80
C SER A 100 3.42 -27.92 3.19
N LYS A 101 2.42 -28.12 4.05
CA LYS A 101 2.57 -28.58 5.43
C LYS A 101 3.31 -29.93 5.44
N LYS A 102 4.32 -30.03 6.31
CA LYS A 102 4.95 -31.31 6.68
C LYS A 102 4.00 -32.11 7.59
N THR A 103 4.21 -33.41 7.51
CA THR A 103 3.51 -34.56 8.07
C THR A 103 3.89 -34.88 9.53
N THR A 104 2.96 -35.57 10.23
CA THR A 104 3.11 -36.67 11.25
C THR A 104 3.31 -36.41 12.76
N THR A 105 2.53 -37.21 13.53
CA THR A 105 2.78 -37.88 14.84
C THR A 105 2.38 -37.13 16.13
N THR A 106 1.32 -37.56 16.83
CA THR A 106 1.28 -38.59 17.89
C THR A 106 -0.18 -38.97 18.16
#